data_AF-A0A1S2W6K8-F1
#
_entry.id   AF-A0A1S2W6K8-F1
#
_cell.length_a   1.000
_cell.length_b   1.000
_cell.length_c   1.000
_cell.angle_alpha   90.00
_cell.angle_beta   90.00
_cell.angle_gamma   90.00
#
_symmetry.space_group_name_H-M   'P 1'
#
loop_
_entity.id
_entity.type
_entity.pdbx_description
1 polymer ?
#
loop_
_entity_poly.entity_id
_entity_poly.type
_entity_poly.pdbx_seq_one_letter_code
_entity_poly.pdbx_strand_id
1 'polypeptide(L)'
;MILRHFTHRRFLPAIVARGGISVQDTETPYLQFEFNPTSDHLKQTFHRMQHAADIPWDETDTVVLDFDFVKMQAADIDVLEQVESFTGKIESVPSNGPVRFVKNFLSLGYLTEESREQLSEYY
;
A
#
# COMPACT_ATOMS: atom_id res chain seq x y z
N MET A 1 -11.62 10.02 -2.27
CA MET A 1 -11.07 9.24 -1.15
C MET A 1 -10.08 8.26 -1.73
N ILE A 2 -8.96 8.02 -1.05
CA ILE A 2 -7.92 7.12 -1.55
C ILE A 2 -7.60 6.02 -0.52
N LEU A 3 -7.15 4.88 -1.03
CA LEU A 3 -6.45 3.86 -0.26
C LEU A 3 -4.98 3.86 -0.71
N ARG A 4 -4.08 4.26 0.19
CA ARG A 4 -2.65 4.36 -0.08
C ARG A 4 -1.93 3.09 0.31
N HIS A 5 -1.14 2.56 -0.60
CA HIS A 5 -0.24 1.43 -0.36
C HIS A 5 1.22 1.86 -0.55
N PHE A 6 2.10 1.37 0.32
CA PHE A 6 3.54 1.56 0.21
C PHE A 6 4.19 0.26 -0.24
N THR A 7 5.01 0.34 -1.28
CA THR A 7 5.79 -0.79 -1.76
C THR A 7 7.23 -0.37 -2.06
N HIS A 8 8.12 -1.33 -2.27
CA HIS A 8 9.48 -1.05 -2.70
C HIS A 8 9.56 -1.11 -4.23
N ARG A 9 10.28 -0.15 -4.83
CA ARG A 9 10.57 -0.05 -6.26
C ARG A 9 10.95 -1.38 -6.93
N ARG A 10 11.75 -2.23 -6.25
CA ARG A 10 12.16 -3.55 -6.76
C ARG A 10 11.01 -4.51 -7.03
N PHE A 11 9.86 -4.33 -6.39
CA PHE A 11 8.66 -5.16 -6.59
C PHE A 11 7.78 -4.66 -7.74
N LEU A 12 8.00 -3.44 -8.25
CA LEU A 12 7.17 -2.86 -9.31
C LEU A 12 7.15 -3.70 -10.60
N PRO A 13 8.27 -4.25 -11.11
CA PRO A 13 8.22 -5.10 -12.30
C PRO A 13 7.27 -6.29 -12.14
N ALA A 14 7.28 -6.95 -10.97
CA ALA A 14 6.39 -8.08 -10.70
C ALA A 14 4.92 -7.65 -10.52
N ILE A 15 4.69 -6.52 -9.84
CA ILE A 15 3.36 -5.92 -9.65
C ILE A 15 2.72 -5.56 -11.00
N VAL A 16 3.48 -4.92 -11.89
CA VAL A 16 3.02 -4.51 -13.22
C VAL A 16 2.80 -5.73 -14.11
N ALA A 17 3.74 -6.67 -14.16
CA ALA A 17 3.62 -7.88 -14.96
C ALA A 17 2.36 -8.71 -14.64
N ARG A 18 1.91 -8.73 -13.37
CA ARG A 18 0.68 -9.41 -12.97
C ARG A 18 -0.57 -8.52 -12.94
N GLY A 19 -0.42 -7.21 -13.13
CA GLY A 19 -1.52 -6.24 -13.15
C GLY A 19 -2.14 -5.88 -11.80
N GLY A 20 -1.43 -6.03 -10.67
CA GLY A 20 -1.97 -5.66 -9.35
C GLY A 20 -1.07 -5.95 -8.15
N ILE A 21 -1.52 -5.61 -6.96
CA ILE A 21 -0.91 -5.99 -5.67
C ILE A 21 -1.53 -7.30 -5.13
N SER A 22 -0.72 -8.19 -4.55
CA SER A 22 -1.13 -9.54 -4.14
C SER A 22 -0.63 -9.84 -2.73
N VAL A 23 -1.46 -10.50 -1.92
CA VAL A 23 -1.07 -10.98 -0.58
C VAL A 23 0.04 -12.02 -0.62
N GLN A 24 0.34 -12.59 -1.79
CA GLN A 24 1.49 -13.49 -1.97
C GLN A 24 2.83 -12.77 -1.73
N ASP A 25 2.85 -11.43 -1.83
CA ASP A 25 4.03 -10.62 -1.51
C ASP A 25 4.10 -10.22 -0.03
N THR A 26 3.10 -10.60 0.76
CA THR A 26 2.98 -10.19 2.17
C THR A 26 2.99 -11.39 3.10
N GLU A 27 3.57 -11.24 4.29
CA GLU A 27 3.53 -12.27 5.34
C GLU A 27 2.11 -12.44 5.94
N THR A 28 1.19 -11.55 5.58
CA THR A 28 -0.20 -11.52 6.04
C THR A 28 -1.17 -11.92 4.93
N PRO A 29 -2.35 -12.51 5.23
CA PRO A 29 -3.38 -12.81 4.23
C PRO A 29 -4.17 -11.57 3.78
N TYR A 30 -3.65 -10.38 4.07
CA TYR A 30 -4.28 -9.08 3.82
C TYR A 30 -3.26 -8.11 3.25
N LEU A 31 -3.72 -7.30 2.29
CA LEU A 31 -3.04 -6.10 1.84
C LEU A 31 -3.42 -4.96 2.77
N GLN A 32 -2.43 -4.22 3.26
CA GLN A 32 -2.62 -3.10 4.17
C GLN A 32 -2.55 -1.76 3.42
N PHE A 33 -3.46 -0.86 3.77
CA PHE A 33 -3.56 0.48 3.19
C PHE A 33 -3.77 1.54 4.27
N GLU A 34 -3.32 2.76 4.00
CA GLU A 34 -3.85 3.94 4.68
C GLU A 34 -5.11 4.43 3.98
N PHE A 35 -6.14 4.71 4.76
CA PHE A 35 -7.37 5.29 4.25
C PHE A 35 -7.35 6.80 4.40
N ASN A 36 -7.41 7.48 3.26
CA ASN A 36 -7.48 8.92 3.12
C ASN A 36 -6.44 9.65 4.02
N PRO A 37 -5.14 9.34 3.88
CA PRO A 37 -4.09 9.92 4.69
C PRO A 37 -4.06 11.44 4.54
N THR A 38 -3.88 12.15 5.66
CA THR A 38 -3.78 13.62 5.72
C THR A 38 -2.32 14.10 5.79
N SER A 39 -1.37 13.17 5.90
CA SER A 39 0.06 13.44 5.95
C SER A 39 0.87 12.20 5.53
N ASP A 40 2.14 12.38 5.19
CA ASP A 40 3.06 11.28 4.85
C ASP A 40 3.72 10.63 6.08
N HIS A 41 3.12 10.74 7.26
CA HIS A 41 3.71 10.28 8.52
C HIS A 41 4.00 8.77 8.54
N LEU A 42 3.12 7.94 7.97
CA LEU A 42 3.36 6.49 7.90
C LEU A 42 4.47 6.14 6.90
N LYS A 43 4.58 6.88 5.79
CA LYS A 43 5.72 6.74 4.85
C LYS A 43 7.02 6.93 5.61
N GLN A 44 7.15 8.02 6.35
CA GLN A 44 8.35 8.33 7.16
C GLN A 44 8.62 7.27 8.23
N THR A 45 7.56 6.78 8.89
CA THR A 45 7.66 5.71 9.90
C THR A 45 8.16 4.40 9.28
N PHE A 46 7.63 4.03 8.11
CA PHE A 46 8.05 2.86 7.35
C PHE A 46 9.53 2.93 6.97
N HIS A 47 9.98 4.06 6.44
CA HIS A 47 11.40 4.29 6.14
C HIS A 47 12.29 4.14 7.37
N ARG A 48 11.89 4.73 8.51
CA ARG A 48 12.66 4.64 9.77
C ARG A 48 12.82 3.20 10.25
N MET A 49 11.76 2.39 10.16
CA MET A 49 11.81 0.97 10.57
C MET A 49 12.70 0.13 9.66
N GLN A 50 12.65 0.36 8.34
CA GLN A 50 13.47 -0.39 7.39
C GLN A 50 14.95 -0.01 7.49
N HIS A 51 15.26 1.27 7.70
CA HIS A 51 16.62 1.73 7.95
C HIS A 51 17.22 1.12 9.25
N ALA A 52 16.39 0.72 10.21
CA ALA A 52 16.83 0.03 11.42
C ALA A 52 17.08 -1.48 11.23
N ALA A 53 16.69 -2.06 10.09
CA ALA A 53 16.75 -3.50 9.82
C ALA A 53 18.04 -3.95 9.09
N ASP A 54 19.10 -3.14 9.10
CA ASP A 54 20.40 -3.37 8.41
C ASP A 54 20.30 -3.62 6.89
N ILE A 55 19.17 -3.27 6.26
CA ILE A 55 18.98 -3.31 4.81
C ILE A 55 19.20 -1.87 4.30
N PRO A 56 20.08 -1.63 3.32
CA PRO A 56 20.20 -0.32 2.69
C PRO A 56 18.86 0.01 2.01
N TRP A 57 18.14 0.97 2.60
CA TRP A 57 16.82 1.40 2.18
C TRP A 57 16.85 2.93 2.03
N ASP A 58 16.81 3.41 0.78
CA ASP A 58 16.78 4.84 0.48
C ASP A 58 15.33 5.36 0.40
N GLU A 59 15.16 6.68 0.52
CA GLU A 59 13.87 7.34 0.33
C GLU A 59 13.30 7.12 -1.08
N THR A 60 14.18 6.98 -2.08
CA THR A 60 13.80 6.70 -3.47
C THR A 60 13.33 5.26 -3.72
N ASP A 61 13.55 4.36 -2.77
CA ASP A 61 13.13 2.95 -2.87
C ASP A 61 11.66 2.75 -2.56
N THR A 62 11.03 3.64 -1.78
CA THR A 62 9.60 3.53 -1.44
C THR A 62 8.74 4.20 -2.50
N VAL A 63 7.83 3.41 -3.08
CA VAL A 63 6.84 3.87 -4.05
C VAL A 63 5.47 3.88 -3.39
N VAL A 64 4.72 4.96 -3.68
CA VAL A 64 3.38 5.20 -3.16
C VAL A 64 2.38 4.89 -4.26
N LEU A 65 1.48 3.94 -4.00
CA LEU A 65 0.40 3.57 -4.89
C LEU A 65 -0.93 3.97 -4.24
N ASP A 66 -1.55 5.01 -4.78
CA ASP A 66 -2.85 5.50 -4.36
C ASP A 66 -3.94 4.87 -5.23
N PHE A 67 -4.90 4.21 -4.59
CA PHE A 67 -6.06 3.57 -5.21
C PHE A 67 -7.31 4.43 -4.99
N ASP A 68 -8.11 4.58 -6.03
CA ASP A 68 -9.40 5.25 -6.02
C ASP A 68 -10.43 4.38 -5.29
N PHE A 69 -10.65 4.72 -4.03
CA PHE A 69 -11.57 3.98 -3.17
C PHE A 69 -13.02 4.04 -3.67
N VAL A 70 -13.43 5.13 -4.32
CA VAL A 70 -14.80 5.27 -4.84
C VAL A 70 -15.03 4.28 -5.98
N LYS A 71 -14.04 4.13 -6.88
CA LYS A 71 -14.08 3.12 -7.93
C LYS A 71 -14.07 1.69 -7.38
N MET A 72 -13.29 1.44 -6.33
CA MET A 72 -13.25 0.14 -5.66
C MET A 72 -14.61 -0.21 -5.03
N GLN A 73 -15.24 0.73 -4.33
CA GLN A 73 -16.57 0.53 -3.76
C GLN A 73 -17.63 0.28 -4.84
N ALA A 74 -17.57 1.02 -5.96
CA ALA A 74 -18.48 0.81 -7.09
C ALA A 74 -18.29 -0.55 -7.78
N ALA A 75 -17.15 -1.21 -7.56
CA ALA A 75 -16.83 -2.54 -8.06
C ALA A 75 -17.01 -3.65 -7.00
N ASP A 76 -17.70 -3.34 -5.89
CA ASP A 76 -17.97 -4.27 -4.77
C ASP A 76 -16.70 -4.92 -4.18
N ILE A 77 -15.58 -4.18 -4.17
CA ILE A 77 -14.35 -4.64 -3.52
C ILE A 77 -14.50 -4.56 -2.00
N ASP A 78 -14.32 -5.69 -1.32
CA ASP A 78 -14.38 -5.79 0.14
C ASP A 78 -13.16 -5.12 0.79
N VAL A 79 -13.41 -4.01 1.49
CA VAL A 79 -12.41 -3.23 2.22
C VAL A 79 -12.75 -3.25 3.70
N LEU A 80 -11.93 -3.96 4.49
CA LEU A 80 -12.17 -4.21 5.89
C LEU A 80 -11.56 -3.10 6.77
N GLU A 81 -12.30 -2.71 7.80
CA GLU A 81 -11.85 -1.73 8.79
C GLU A 81 -10.88 -2.31 9.82
N GLN A 82 -11.07 -3.59 10.15
CA GLN A 82 -10.26 -4.33 11.10
C GLN A 82 -10.17 -5.79 10.67
N VAL A 83 -9.08 -6.44 11.05
CA VAL A 83 -8.89 -7.88 10.90
C VAL A 83 -8.42 -8.45 12.23
N GLU A 84 -9.02 -9.56 12.68
CA GLU A 84 -8.52 -10.29 13.84
C GLU A 84 -7.10 -10.76 13.52
N SER A 85 -6.16 -10.56 14.45
CA SER A 85 -4.70 -10.84 14.33
C SER A 85 -3.77 -9.74 13.79
N PHE A 86 -4.21 -8.48 13.61
CA PHE A 86 -3.25 -7.43 13.21
C PHE A 86 -2.24 -7.10 14.33
N THR A 87 -1.12 -7.84 14.35
CA THR A 87 0.08 -7.52 15.13
C THR A 87 1.00 -6.66 14.26
N GLY A 88 0.56 -5.44 13.97
CA GLY A 88 1.35 -4.51 13.16
C GLY A 88 2.71 -4.23 13.81
N LYS A 89 3.81 -4.31 13.04
CA LYS A 89 5.14 -3.81 13.46
C LYS A 89 5.13 -2.29 13.65
N ILE A 90 4.21 -1.58 12.99
CA ILE A 90 3.94 -0.17 13.21
C ILE A 90 2.76 -0.11 14.18
N GLU A 91 3.03 0.27 15.43
CA GLU A 91 1.97 0.54 16.41
C GLU A 91 0.94 1.49 15.77
N SER A 92 -0.35 1.24 15.99
CA SER A 92 -1.39 2.18 15.58
C SER A 92 -1.28 3.42 16.47
N VAL A 93 -0.32 4.29 16.16
CA VAL A 93 -0.22 5.59 16.81
C VAL A 93 -1.48 6.38 16.38
N PRO A 94 -2.17 7.07 17.30
CA PRO A 94 -3.34 7.90 16.96
C PRO A 94 -3.10 8.95 15.87
N SER A 95 -1.83 9.21 15.52
CA SER A 95 -1.38 10.11 14.45
C SER A 95 -1.33 9.48 13.06
N ASN A 96 -1.51 8.16 12.94
CA ASN A 96 -1.60 7.48 11.64
C ASN A 96 -3.04 7.52 11.14
N GLY A 97 -3.23 7.75 9.83
CA GLY A 97 -4.55 7.65 9.21
C GLY A 97 -5.19 6.28 9.46
N PRO A 98 -6.53 6.16 9.40
CA PRO A 98 -7.20 4.88 9.60
C PRO A 98 -6.65 3.83 8.63
N VAL A 99 -6.31 2.65 9.15
CA VAL A 99 -5.82 1.55 8.32
C VAL A 99 -7.02 0.79 7.74
N ARG A 100 -6.87 0.29 6.51
CA ARG A 100 -7.84 -0.57 5.85
C ARG A 100 -7.15 -1.77 5.22
N PHE A 101 -7.93 -2.84 5.05
CA PHE A 101 -7.42 -4.11 4.57
C PHE A 101 -8.20 -4.60 3.35
N VAL A 102 -7.49 -5.08 2.33
CA VAL A 102 -8.09 -5.76 1.18
C VAL A 102 -7.60 -7.20 1.16
N LYS A 103 -8.49 -8.14 0.91
CA LYS A 103 -8.14 -9.57 0.78
C LYS A 103 -7.55 -9.86 -0.59
N ASN A 104 -6.63 -10.82 -0.64
CA ASN A 104 -6.13 -11.44 -1.85
C ASN A 104 -5.40 -10.51 -2.84
N PHE A 105 -6.11 -9.86 -3.75
CA PHE A 105 -5.53 -9.16 -4.89
C PHE A 105 -6.25 -7.85 -5.16
N LEU A 106 -5.50 -6.79 -5.46
CA LEU A 106 -6.05 -5.52 -5.90
C LEU A 106 -5.43 -5.09 -7.24
N SER A 107 -6.27 -4.90 -8.25
CA SER A 107 -5.84 -4.55 -9.60
C SER A 107 -5.30 -3.12 -9.70
N LEU A 108 -4.29 -2.91 -10.55
CA LEU A 108 -3.79 -1.57 -10.91
C LEU A 108 -4.84 -0.72 -11.66
N GLY A 109 -5.92 -1.34 -12.17
CA GLY A 109 -7.04 -0.62 -12.77
C GLY A 109 -7.71 0.38 -11.81
N TYR A 110 -7.59 0.15 -10.50
CA TYR A 110 -8.14 1.02 -9.47
C TYR A 110 -7.19 2.15 -9.03
N LEU A 111 -5.98 2.26 -9.61
CA LEU A 111 -5.08 3.35 -9.28
C LEU A 111 -5.69 4.73 -9.64
N THR A 112 -5.25 5.75 -8.91
CA THR A 112 -5.40 7.14 -9.35
C THR A 112 -4.60 7.38 -10.63
N GLU A 113 -4.86 8.47 -11.34
CA GLU A 113 -4.09 8.85 -12.53
C GLU A 113 -2.62 9.12 -12.18
N GLU A 114 -2.38 9.88 -11.11
CA GLU A 114 -1.04 10.18 -10.60
C GLU A 114 -0.22 8.91 -10.31
N SER A 115 -0.79 7.91 -9.64
CA SER A 115 -0.08 6.65 -9.39
C SER A 115 0.09 5.79 -10.64
N ARG A 116 -0.81 5.88 -11.64
CA ARG A 116 -0.59 5.22 -12.93
C ARG A 116 0.59 5.82 -13.68
N GLU A 117 0.73 7.14 -13.67
CA GLU A 117 1.85 7.83 -14.32
C GLU A 117 3.20 7.41 -13.72
N GLN A 118 3.27 7.23 -12.40
CA GLN A 118 4.46 6.69 -11.73
C GLN A 118 4.85 5.28 -12.21
N LEU A 119 3.87 4.47 -12.63
CA LEU A 119 4.11 3.13 -13.13
C LEU A 119 4.42 3.08 -14.64
N SER A 120 4.29 4.19 -15.36
CA SER A 120 4.49 4.24 -16.82
C SER A 120 5.90 3.81 -17.25
N GLU A 121 6.90 3.99 -16.39
CA GLU A 121 8.29 3.58 -16.66
C GLU A 121 8.52 2.05 -16.63
N TYR A 122 7.51 1.27 -16.21
CA TYR A 122 7.57 -0.20 -16.09
C TYR A 122 6.73 -0.95 -17.14
N TYR A 123 6.03 -0.23 -18.03
CA TYR A 123 5.32 -0.80 -19.18
C TYR A 123 6.21 -0.82 -20.42
#